data_AF-A0A363TY02-F1
#
_entry.id   AF-A0A363TY02-F1
#
_cell.length_a   1.000
_cell.length_b   1.000
_cell.length_c   1.000
_cell.angle_alpha   90.00
_cell.angle_beta   90.00
_cell.angle_gamma   90.00
#
_symmetry.space_group_name_H-M   'P 1'
#
loop_
_entity.id
_entity.type
_entity.pdbx_description
1 polymer ?
#
loop_
_entity_poly.entity_id
_entity_poly.type
_entity_poly.pdbx_seq_one_letter_code
_entity_poly.pdbx_strand_id
1 'polypeptide(L)'
;MLSALENGVTGGKWYSLIDKVYALATLGLAWTKVQANRGAAGVDGQSVDRFAAKAEFYLSELATALRDGSYRPQAVKRVEIPKGDGRTRPLGIPTVKDRIVQQAVRLVIEPVFENGFCDGSYGFRPGRGCHDALREVDRLLQEGRTHVVDADLRSYFDTIPHERLMARVTAKVSDGRVLDLIRSWLEADILHGLERWTPAEGSPQGAVISPLLANIYLDPLDRLMAEHGYPMVRYADDFVILTRSHAEAEAALALVRAWVAENGLTLHPEKTRIANCRKKGNGFEFLGYRFERGRRHVRKKSLDKLKETIREKTRRTRGQSVTVVVADLNRTLRGWFGYFKHAHPSTFLELDQMIRRRLRAMLCKQAGLRGTGNDRADHQRWPNAYFANAGLFATHTAWQAARQPR
;
A
#
# COMPACT_ATOMS: atom_id res chain seq x y z
N MET A 1 15.71 -24.48 -8.30
CA MET A 1 15.46 -23.02 -8.24
C MET A 1 16.14 -22.40 -7.04
N LEU A 2 15.88 -22.86 -5.81
CA LEU A 2 16.55 -22.38 -4.58
C LEU A 2 18.09 -22.41 -4.67
N SER A 3 18.68 -23.56 -5.03
CA SER A 3 20.14 -23.66 -5.21
C SER A 3 20.69 -22.73 -6.31
N ALA A 4 19.91 -22.42 -7.35
CA ALA A 4 20.31 -21.48 -8.40
C ALA A 4 20.11 -20.00 -8.00
N LEU A 5 19.22 -19.73 -7.02
CA LEU A 5 19.05 -18.41 -6.43
C LEU A 5 20.22 -18.09 -5.49
N GLU A 6 20.75 -19.10 -4.80
CA GLU A 6 21.92 -18.98 -3.90
C GLU A 6 23.24 -18.93 -4.67
N ASN A 7 23.44 -19.83 -5.63
CA ASN A 7 24.71 -19.99 -6.35
C ASN A 7 24.83 -19.10 -7.61
N GLY A 8 23.74 -18.40 -7.97
CA GLY A 8 23.63 -17.66 -9.22
C GLY A 8 23.38 -18.56 -10.44
N VAL A 9 23.04 -17.92 -11.56
CA VAL A 9 22.84 -18.58 -12.86
C VAL A 9 23.90 -18.09 -13.83
N THR A 10 24.43 -18.99 -14.67
CA THR A 10 25.41 -18.66 -15.70
C THR A 10 24.90 -17.50 -16.57
N GLY A 11 25.66 -16.40 -16.63
CA GLY A 11 25.28 -15.19 -17.37
C GLY A 11 24.21 -14.31 -16.71
N GLY A 12 23.79 -14.60 -15.48
CA GLY A 12 22.85 -13.76 -14.70
C GLY A 12 21.41 -13.72 -15.23
N LYS A 13 21.08 -14.57 -16.20
CA LYS A 13 19.78 -14.66 -16.86
C LYS A 13 19.10 -15.99 -16.59
N TRP A 14 17.81 -15.94 -16.30
CA TRP A 14 16.98 -17.11 -16.01
C TRP A 14 16.25 -17.56 -17.26
N TYR A 15 16.48 -18.82 -17.65
CA TYR A 15 15.84 -19.49 -18.78
C TYR A 15 14.85 -20.53 -18.27
N SER A 16 13.93 -20.96 -19.15
CA SER A 16 13.00 -22.07 -18.91
C SER A 16 12.28 -21.94 -17.56
N LEU A 17 11.48 -20.88 -17.44
CA LEU A 17 10.65 -20.57 -16.27
C LEU A 17 9.18 -20.96 -16.47
N ILE A 18 8.71 -21.04 -17.72
CA ILE A 18 7.31 -21.32 -18.04
C ILE A 18 6.82 -22.66 -17.48
N ASP A 19 7.72 -23.65 -17.40
CA ASP A 19 7.47 -24.97 -16.82
C ASP A 19 7.03 -24.90 -15.35
N LYS A 20 7.62 -23.95 -14.61
CA LYS A 20 7.29 -23.69 -13.20
C LYS A 20 5.99 -22.92 -13.07
N VAL A 21 5.62 -22.13 -14.07
CA VAL A 21 4.37 -21.35 -14.09
C VAL A 21 3.17 -22.28 -14.29
N TYR A 22 3.21 -23.18 -15.29
CA TYR A 22 2.08 -24.07 -15.56
C TYR A 22 1.99 -25.28 -14.63
N ALA A 23 2.95 -25.47 -13.73
CA ALA A 23 2.91 -26.55 -12.74
C ALA A 23 1.66 -26.42 -11.86
N LEU A 24 0.89 -27.51 -11.72
CA LEU A 24 -0.35 -27.53 -10.94
C LEU A 24 -0.13 -27.07 -9.49
N ALA A 25 1.01 -27.42 -8.89
CA ALA A 25 1.37 -26.94 -7.56
C ALA A 25 1.46 -25.39 -7.49
N THR A 26 2.13 -24.76 -8.47
CA THR A 26 2.25 -23.30 -8.55
C THR A 26 0.89 -22.65 -8.78
N LEU A 27 0.09 -23.19 -9.70
CA LEU A 27 -1.26 -22.70 -9.98
C LEU A 27 -2.19 -22.85 -8.77
N GLY A 28 -2.06 -23.93 -8.00
CA GLY A 28 -2.80 -24.13 -6.75
C GLY A 28 -2.41 -23.13 -5.65
N LEU A 29 -1.11 -22.85 -5.50
CA LEU A 29 -0.64 -21.80 -4.59
C LEU A 29 -1.13 -20.41 -5.03
N ALA A 30 -1.09 -20.13 -6.33
CA ALA A 30 -1.61 -18.90 -6.91
C ALA A 30 -3.11 -18.76 -6.66
N TRP A 31 -3.88 -19.82 -6.87
CA TRP A 31 -5.31 -19.87 -6.58
C TRP A 31 -5.61 -19.57 -5.11
N THR A 32 -4.89 -20.18 -4.18
CA THR A 32 -5.07 -19.95 -2.73
C THR A 32 -4.92 -18.45 -2.40
N LYS A 33 -3.92 -17.77 -2.99
CA LYS A 33 -3.74 -16.32 -2.81
C LYS A 33 -4.89 -15.50 -3.42
N VAL A 34 -5.34 -15.87 -4.64
CA VAL A 34 -6.46 -15.19 -5.31
C VAL A 34 -7.77 -15.37 -4.54
N GLN A 35 -8.01 -16.56 -4.00
CA GLN A 35 -9.20 -16.89 -3.22
C GLN A 35 -9.25 -16.09 -1.91
N ALA A 36 -8.12 -15.98 -1.21
CA ALA A 36 -8.02 -15.22 0.03
C ALA A 36 -8.37 -13.72 -0.15
N ASN A 37 -8.08 -13.15 -1.31
CA ASN A 37 -8.34 -11.73 -1.61
C ASN A 37 -9.83 -11.42 -1.86
N ARG A 38 -10.68 -12.44 -2.10
CA ARG A 38 -12.13 -12.30 -2.36
C ARG A 38 -12.47 -11.20 -3.39
N GLY A 39 -11.64 -11.08 -4.41
CA GLY A 39 -11.77 -10.03 -5.43
C GLY A 39 -13.03 -10.19 -6.28
N ALA A 40 -13.57 -9.07 -6.78
CA ALA A 40 -14.72 -9.08 -7.66
C ALA A 40 -14.47 -9.85 -8.98
N ALA A 41 -15.55 -10.24 -9.64
CA ALA A 41 -15.50 -10.89 -10.94
C ALA A 41 -14.95 -9.94 -12.03
N GLY A 42 -14.28 -10.51 -13.03
CA GLY A 42 -13.78 -9.79 -14.20
C GLY A 42 -14.87 -9.54 -15.24
N VAL A 43 -14.46 -9.40 -16.50
CA VAL A 43 -15.37 -9.24 -17.65
C VAL A 43 -16.24 -10.49 -17.92
N ASP A 44 -15.76 -11.66 -17.52
CA ASP A 44 -16.44 -12.96 -17.67
C ASP A 44 -17.57 -13.20 -16.64
N GLY A 45 -17.70 -12.33 -15.64
CA GLY A 45 -18.69 -12.48 -14.57
C GLY A 45 -18.45 -13.69 -13.65
N GLN A 46 -17.33 -14.40 -13.77
CA GLN A 46 -17.03 -15.54 -12.90
C GLN A 46 -16.55 -15.06 -11.53
N SER A 47 -17.32 -15.38 -10.48
CA SER A 47 -16.92 -15.09 -9.11
C SER A 47 -15.86 -16.08 -8.60
N VAL A 48 -15.15 -15.69 -7.55
CA VAL A 48 -14.20 -16.56 -6.83
C VAL A 48 -14.92 -17.82 -6.32
N ASP A 49 -16.13 -17.69 -5.78
CA ASP A 49 -16.89 -18.84 -5.26
C ASP A 49 -17.29 -19.82 -6.38
N ARG A 50 -17.68 -19.29 -7.54
CA ARG A 50 -18.01 -20.12 -8.71
C ARG A 50 -16.79 -20.82 -9.28
N PHE A 51 -15.63 -20.15 -9.28
CA PHE A 51 -14.36 -20.79 -9.64
C PHE A 51 -14.01 -21.89 -8.64
N ALA A 52 -14.15 -21.63 -7.33
CA ALA A 52 -13.83 -22.56 -6.25
C ALA A 52 -14.59 -23.89 -6.38
N ALA A 53 -15.86 -23.83 -6.78
CA ALA A 53 -16.71 -25.01 -6.97
C ALA A 53 -16.17 -26.01 -8.02
N LYS A 54 -15.33 -25.56 -8.96
CA LYS A 54 -14.70 -26.40 -10.00
C LYS A 54 -13.20 -26.10 -10.14
N ALA A 55 -12.53 -25.77 -9.04
CA ALA A 55 -11.16 -25.28 -9.07
C ALA A 55 -10.20 -26.27 -9.73
N GLU A 56 -10.27 -27.56 -9.39
CA GLU A 56 -9.38 -28.59 -9.95
C GLU A 56 -9.47 -28.68 -11.48
N PHE A 57 -10.70 -28.64 -12.02
CA PHE A 57 -10.94 -28.62 -13.45
C PHE A 57 -10.33 -27.38 -14.12
N TYR A 58 -10.63 -26.18 -13.60
CA TYR A 58 -10.13 -24.93 -14.19
C TYR A 58 -8.61 -24.76 -14.05
N LEU A 59 -8.01 -25.28 -12.98
CA LEU A 59 -6.55 -25.26 -12.81
C LEU A 59 -5.87 -26.22 -13.79
N SER A 60 -6.46 -27.39 -14.03
CA SER A 60 -5.97 -28.35 -15.03
C SER A 60 -6.10 -27.81 -16.46
N GLU A 61 -7.22 -27.16 -16.76
CA GLU A 61 -7.43 -26.45 -18.02
C GLU A 61 -6.38 -25.34 -18.23
N LEU A 62 -6.14 -24.50 -17.21
CA LEU A 62 -5.10 -23.47 -17.25
C LEU A 62 -3.70 -24.06 -17.43
N ALA A 63 -3.38 -25.15 -16.74
CA ALA A 63 -2.08 -25.82 -16.86
C ALA A 63 -1.84 -26.31 -18.29
N THR A 64 -2.84 -26.93 -18.92
CA THR A 64 -2.77 -27.37 -20.33
C THR A 64 -2.60 -26.18 -21.26
N ALA A 65 -3.44 -25.15 -21.12
CA ALA A 65 -3.42 -23.96 -21.97
C ALA A 65 -2.11 -23.15 -21.86
N LEU A 66 -1.50 -23.14 -20.68
CA LEU A 66 -0.19 -22.52 -20.47
C LEU A 66 0.95 -23.42 -20.95
N ARG A 67 0.77 -24.74 -20.97
CA ARG A 67 1.79 -25.69 -21.47
C ARG A 67 1.87 -25.66 -22.99
N ASP A 68 0.73 -25.70 -23.67
CA ASP A 68 0.63 -25.68 -25.14
C ASP A 68 0.73 -24.27 -25.75
N GLY A 69 0.55 -23.22 -24.96
CA GLY A 69 0.65 -21.83 -25.42
C GLY A 69 -0.65 -21.28 -26.03
N SER A 70 -1.77 -21.97 -25.84
CA SER A 70 -3.10 -21.55 -26.27
C SER A 70 -3.75 -20.51 -25.32
N TYR A 71 -3.22 -20.34 -24.11
CA TYR A 71 -3.74 -19.32 -23.18
C TYR A 71 -3.67 -17.91 -23.77
N ARG A 72 -4.77 -17.17 -23.69
CA ARG A 72 -4.87 -15.76 -24.06
C ARG A 72 -5.54 -14.98 -22.93
N PRO A 73 -4.94 -13.87 -22.46
CA PRO A 73 -5.56 -13.05 -21.42
C PRO A 73 -6.85 -12.42 -21.94
N GLN A 74 -7.83 -12.23 -21.05
CA GLN A 74 -9.04 -11.50 -21.38
C GLN A 74 -8.88 -10.01 -21.12
N ALA A 75 -9.82 -9.22 -21.67
CA ALA A 75 -9.92 -7.80 -21.38
C ALA A 75 -10.10 -7.55 -19.88
N VAL A 76 -9.51 -6.46 -19.40
CA VAL A 76 -9.56 -6.05 -18.00
C VAL A 76 -10.78 -5.17 -17.77
N LYS A 77 -11.61 -5.51 -16.77
CA LYS A 77 -12.80 -4.71 -16.43
C LYS A 77 -12.41 -3.44 -15.70
N ARG A 78 -12.78 -2.27 -16.22
CA ARG A 78 -12.55 -0.96 -15.57
C ARG A 78 -13.62 -0.69 -14.51
N VAL A 79 -13.20 -0.28 -13.33
CA VAL A 79 -14.06 0.16 -12.22
C VAL A 79 -13.50 1.44 -11.62
N GLU A 80 -14.33 2.45 -11.47
CA GLU A 80 -13.94 3.69 -10.81
C GLU A 80 -14.15 3.60 -9.29
N ILE A 81 -13.06 3.74 -8.53
CA ILE A 81 -13.11 3.77 -7.06
C ILE A 81 -13.02 5.23 -6.60
N PRO A 82 -13.95 5.74 -5.79
CA PRO A 82 -13.86 7.09 -5.25
C PRO A 82 -12.59 7.26 -4.41
N LYS A 83 -11.78 8.28 -4.71
CA LYS A 83 -10.74 8.77 -3.81
C LYS A 83 -11.38 9.75 -2.82
N GLY A 84 -10.82 9.81 -1.62
CA GLY A 84 -11.28 10.74 -0.57
C GLY A 84 -11.00 12.23 -0.85
N ASP A 85 -10.53 12.58 -2.04
CA ASP A 85 -10.34 13.95 -2.54
C ASP A 85 -11.34 14.32 -3.65
N GLY A 86 -12.36 13.49 -3.90
CA GLY A 86 -13.39 13.72 -4.91
C GLY A 86 -13.00 13.25 -6.32
N ARG A 87 -11.74 12.84 -6.55
CA ARG A 87 -11.31 12.21 -7.80
C ARG A 87 -11.63 10.72 -7.78
N THR A 88 -11.62 10.05 -8.93
CA THR A 88 -11.70 8.59 -9.00
C THR A 88 -10.32 7.97 -9.22
N ARG A 89 -10.11 6.77 -8.69
CA ARG A 89 -8.98 5.90 -9.04
C ARG A 89 -9.54 4.82 -9.95
N PRO A 90 -9.12 4.79 -11.21
CA PRO A 90 -9.64 3.77 -12.09
C PRO A 90 -8.85 2.48 -11.88
N LEU A 91 -9.56 1.40 -11.56
CA LEU A 91 -9.02 0.08 -11.28
C LEU A 91 -9.34 -0.87 -12.44
N GLY A 92 -8.36 -1.63 -12.88
CA GLY A 92 -8.54 -2.77 -13.77
C GLY A 92 -8.69 -4.06 -12.97
N ILE A 93 -9.79 -4.78 -13.18
CA ILE A 93 -10.09 -6.07 -12.55
C ILE A 93 -9.98 -7.16 -13.64
N PRO A 94 -8.88 -7.93 -13.66
CA PRO A 94 -8.74 -9.09 -14.55
C PRO A 94 -9.70 -10.21 -14.13
N THR A 95 -9.92 -11.19 -15.01
CA THR A 95 -10.70 -12.40 -14.67
C THR A 95 -10.03 -13.22 -13.57
N VAL A 96 -10.77 -14.12 -12.94
CA VAL A 96 -10.20 -15.02 -11.91
C VAL A 96 -9.04 -15.83 -12.49
N LYS A 97 -9.22 -16.36 -13.71
CA LYS A 97 -8.18 -17.10 -14.45
C LYS A 97 -6.94 -16.24 -14.66
N ASP A 98 -7.09 -15.03 -15.19
CA ASP A 98 -5.95 -14.13 -15.44
C ASP A 98 -5.21 -13.76 -14.15
N ARG A 99 -5.94 -13.53 -13.04
CA ARG A 99 -5.31 -13.28 -11.73
C ARG A 99 -4.49 -14.48 -11.25
N ILE A 100 -4.96 -15.71 -11.49
CA ILE A 100 -4.21 -16.93 -11.13
C ILE A 100 -2.94 -17.02 -11.96
N VAL A 101 -3.00 -16.82 -13.28
CA VAL A 101 -1.82 -16.88 -14.14
C VAL A 101 -0.83 -15.76 -13.79
N GLN A 102 -1.30 -14.52 -13.59
CA GLN A 102 -0.46 -13.40 -13.12
C GLN A 102 0.20 -13.72 -11.77
N GLN A 103 -0.55 -14.29 -10.83
CA GLN A 103 -0.02 -14.68 -9.53
C GLN A 103 1.00 -15.82 -9.65
N ALA A 104 0.78 -16.78 -10.54
CA ALA A 104 1.72 -17.87 -10.79
C ALA A 104 3.03 -17.37 -11.41
N VAL A 105 2.95 -16.52 -12.44
CA VAL A 105 4.14 -15.86 -13.01
C VAL A 105 4.86 -15.06 -11.94
N ARG A 106 4.13 -14.25 -11.14
CA ARG A 106 4.71 -13.51 -10.02
C ARG A 106 5.46 -14.43 -9.04
N LEU A 107 4.88 -15.55 -8.62
CA LEU A 107 5.55 -16.49 -7.70
C LEU A 107 6.87 -17.03 -8.25
N VAL A 108 6.96 -17.21 -9.57
CA VAL A 108 8.15 -17.75 -10.24
C VAL A 108 9.22 -16.67 -10.44
N ILE A 109 8.84 -15.45 -10.84
CA ILE A 109 9.82 -14.39 -11.16
C ILE A 109 10.18 -13.50 -9.96
N GLU A 110 9.30 -13.33 -8.97
CA GLU A 110 9.55 -12.47 -7.81
C GLU A 110 10.87 -12.80 -7.09
N PRO A 111 11.23 -14.07 -6.83
CA PRO A 111 12.51 -14.41 -6.19
C PRO A 111 13.75 -13.98 -7.00
N VAL A 112 13.65 -13.96 -8.34
CA VAL A 112 14.74 -13.56 -9.23
C VAL A 112 15.07 -12.07 -9.07
N PHE A 113 14.04 -11.23 -8.91
CA PHE A 113 14.21 -9.79 -8.75
C PHE A 113 14.42 -9.39 -7.29
N GLU A 114 13.76 -10.06 -6.34
CA GLU A 114 13.82 -9.73 -4.91
C GLU A 114 15.25 -9.79 -4.36
N ASN A 115 16.08 -10.74 -4.82
CA ASN A 115 17.50 -10.84 -4.45
C ASN A 115 18.32 -9.62 -4.93
N GLY A 116 17.89 -8.96 -6.01
CA GLY A 116 18.59 -7.80 -6.57
C GLY A 116 18.09 -6.44 -6.09
N PHE A 117 16.97 -6.38 -5.35
CA PHE A 117 16.35 -5.11 -4.96
C PHE A 117 17.09 -4.44 -3.79
N CYS A 118 17.31 -3.13 -3.92
CA CYS A 118 17.93 -2.32 -2.88
C CYS A 118 17.16 -2.36 -1.54
N ASP A 119 17.90 -2.31 -0.42
CA ASP A 119 17.30 -2.35 0.92
C ASP A 119 16.36 -1.18 1.24
N GLY A 120 16.60 -0.02 0.61
CA GLY A 120 15.76 1.18 0.75
C GLY A 120 14.36 1.06 0.12
N SER A 121 14.08 -0.02 -0.61
CA SER A 121 12.76 -0.28 -1.20
C SER A 121 11.93 -1.21 -0.31
N TYR A 122 10.73 -0.79 0.07
CA TYR A 122 9.86 -1.53 1.01
C TYR A 122 8.50 -1.92 0.40
N GLY A 123 7.96 -1.09 -0.49
CA GLY A 123 6.60 -1.28 -1.01
C GLY A 123 6.45 -2.60 -1.76
N PHE A 124 5.37 -3.33 -1.47
CA PHE A 124 4.97 -4.56 -2.18
C PHE A 124 5.98 -5.73 -2.14
N ARG A 125 6.96 -5.70 -1.25
CA ARG A 125 7.98 -6.75 -1.11
C ARG A 125 7.62 -7.74 0.01
N PRO A 126 7.88 -9.05 -0.17
CA PRO A 126 7.68 -10.04 0.89
C PRO A 126 8.48 -9.69 2.15
N GLY A 127 7.86 -9.77 3.33
CA GLY A 127 8.54 -9.54 4.61
C GLY A 127 8.92 -8.08 4.92
N ARG A 128 8.57 -7.12 4.05
CA ARG A 128 8.80 -5.68 4.25
C ARG A 128 7.47 -4.93 4.30
N GLY A 129 7.26 -4.14 5.34
CA GLY A 129 6.02 -3.39 5.54
C GLY A 129 6.22 -1.88 5.74
N CYS A 130 5.10 -1.15 5.84
CA CYS A 130 5.11 0.29 6.11
C CYS A 130 5.92 0.65 7.37
N HIS A 131 5.85 -0.18 8.41
CA HIS A 131 6.56 0.06 9.66
C HIS A 131 8.08 -0.09 9.54
N ASP A 132 8.57 -0.91 8.61
CA ASP A 132 10.01 -1.07 8.38
C ASP A 132 10.57 0.17 7.67
N ALA A 133 9.86 0.67 6.66
CA ALA A 133 10.18 1.94 6.01
C ALA A 133 10.19 3.12 6.99
N LEU A 134 9.17 3.19 7.86
CA LEU A 134 9.08 4.22 8.90
C LEU A 134 10.21 4.11 9.95
N ARG A 135 10.63 2.88 10.30
CA ARG A 135 11.74 2.65 11.23
C ARG A 135 13.05 3.12 10.63
N GLU A 136 13.26 2.89 9.33
CA GLU A 136 14.44 3.36 8.63
C GLU A 136 14.50 4.88 8.54
N VAL A 137 13.36 5.52 8.26
CA VAL A 137 13.24 6.99 8.33
C VAL A 137 13.58 7.50 9.75
N ASP A 138 13.04 6.89 10.80
CA ASP A 138 13.35 7.25 12.19
C ASP A 138 14.87 7.14 12.48
N ARG A 139 15.51 6.05 12.04
CA ARG A 139 16.96 5.83 12.19
C ARG A 139 17.78 6.91 11.48
N LEU A 140 17.49 7.19 10.22
CA LEU A 140 18.20 8.19 9.42
C LEU A 140 18.04 9.61 10.00
N LEU A 141 16.86 9.95 10.54
CA LEU A 141 16.63 11.21 11.23
C LEU A 141 17.45 11.31 12.53
N GLN A 142 17.57 10.22 13.30
CA GLN A 142 18.41 10.16 14.51
C GLN A 142 19.89 10.34 14.19
N GLU A 143 20.34 9.89 13.01
CA GLU A 143 21.71 10.11 12.50
C GLU A 143 21.96 11.55 11.98
N GLY A 144 20.98 12.45 12.13
CA GLY A 144 21.11 13.86 11.80
C GLY A 144 20.75 14.23 10.36
N ARG A 145 20.24 13.28 9.55
CA ARG A 145 19.78 13.55 8.18
C ARG A 145 18.40 14.21 8.18
N THR A 146 18.38 15.50 8.49
CA THR A 146 17.13 16.23 8.78
C THR A 146 16.56 17.03 7.60
N HIS A 147 17.30 17.13 6.49
CA HIS A 147 16.81 17.69 5.23
C HIS A 147 16.27 16.56 4.35
N VAL A 148 15.01 16.63 3.97
CA VAL A 148 14.30 15.53 3.33
C VAL A 148 13.73 15.99 2.00
N VAL A 149 14.06 15.29 0.92
CA VAL A 149 13.35 15.41 -0.35
C VAL A 149 12.11 14.54 -0.24
N ASP A 150 10.94 15.17 -0.21
CA ASP A 150 9.61 14.54 -0.23
C ASP A 150 9.17 14.52 -1.70
N ALA A 151 9.14 13.35 -2.33
CA ALA A 151 8.93 13.22 -3.78
C ALA A 151 7.89 12.13 -4.11
N ASP A 152 7.04 12.44 -5.09
CA ASP A 152 5.91 11.60 -5.53
C ASP A 152 5.87 11.61 -7.07
N LEU A 153 5.66 10.45 -7.67
CA LEU A 153 5.53 10.31 -9.12
C LEU A 153 4.08 10.55 -9.58
N ARG A 154 3.91 11.39 -10.61
CA ARG A 154 2.58 11.70 -11.14
C ARG A 154 2.02 10.50 -11.91
N SER A 155 0.85 10.01 -11.49
CA SER A 155 0.13 8.92 -12.17
C SER A 155 1.04 7.73 -12.52
N TYR A 156 1.90 7.34 -11.58
CA TYR A 156 3.02 6.44 -11.85
C TYR A 156 2.60 5.18 -12.60
N PHE A 157 1.63 4.42 -12.08
CA PHE A 157 1.18 3.18 -12.71
C PHE A 157 0.60 3.39 -14.12
N ASP A 158 0.06 4.57 -14.44
CA ASP A 158 -0.56 4.82 -15.74
C ASP A 158 0.45 5.31 -16.79
N THR A 159 1.68 5.67 -16.38
CA THR A 159 2.69 6.33 -17.23
C THR A 159 3.95 5.49 -17.44
N ILE A 160 3.99 4.23 -16.98
CA ILE A 160 5.16 3.37 -17.15
C ILE A 160 5.32 2.99 -18.64
N PRO A 161 6.45 3.35 -19.29
CA PRO A 161 6.68 2.98 -20.68
C PRO A 161 6.92 1.46 -20.82
N HIS A 162 6.10 0.78 -21.63
CA HIS A 162 6.13 -0.69 -21.76
C HIS A 162 7.48 -1.22 -22.23
N GLU A 163 8.05 -0.64 -23.30
CA GLU A 163 9.33 -1.10 -23.86
C GLU A 163 10.48 -1.01 -22.85
N ARG A 164 10.54 0.08 -22.08
CA ARG A 164 11.56 0.27 -21.04
C ARG A 164 11.35 -0.67 -19.86
N LEU A 165 10.10 -0.93 -19.47
CA LEU A 165 9.77 -1.93 -18.46
C LEU A 165 10.19 -3.32 -18.92
N MET A 166 9.82 -3.72 -20.14
CA MET A 166 10.17 -5.02 -20.71
C MET A 166 11.67 -5.20 -20.83
N ALA A 167 12.43 -4.17 -21.25
CA ALA A 167 13.89 -4.23 -21.27
C ALA A 167 14.49 -4.58 -19.90
N ARG A 168 13.94 -4.04 -18.81
CA ARG A 168 14.39 -4.32 -17.44
C ARG A 168 14.02 -5.73 -16.97
N VAL A 169 12.85 -6.23 -17.38
CA VAL A 169 12.46 -7.61 -17.11
C VAL A 169 13.38 -8.58 -17.88
N THR A 170 13.62 -8.31 -19.17
CA THR A 170 14.47 -9.13 -20.05
C THR A 170 15.94 -9.14 -19.63
N ALA A 171 16.38 -8.14 -18.87
CA ALA A 171 17.73 -8.12 -18.29
C ALA A 171 17.99 -9.30 -17.34
N LYS A 172 16.94 -9.85 -16.70
CA LYS A 172 17.04 -10.96 -15.73
C LYS A 172 16.30 -12.22 -16.15
N VAL A 173 15.23 -12.09 -16.94
CA VAL A 173 14.40 -13.21 -17.41
C VAL A 173 14.54 -13.34 -18.93
N SER A 174 14.84 -14.53 -19.43
CA SER A 174 15.01 -14.79 -20.88
C SER A 174 14.06 -15.86 -21.42
N ASP A 175 13.11 -16.31 -20.63
CA ASP A 175 12.03 -17.18 -21.10
C ASP A 175 11.02 -16.39 -21.94
N GLY A 176 11.02 -16.62 -23.27
CA GLY A 176 10.17 -15.90 -24.22
C GLY A 176 8.68 -16.00 -23.88
N ARG A 177 8.20 -17.17 -23.45
CA ARG A 177 6.78 -17.38 -23.16
C ARG A 177 6.33 -16.60 -21.92
N VAL A 178 7.19 -16.52 -20.91
CA VAL A 178 6.92 -15.66 -19.73
C VAL A 178 6.92 -14.18 -20.12
N LEU A 179 7.87 -13.76 -20.96
CA LEU A 179 7.92 -12.37 -21.45
C LEU A 179 6.68 -12.02 -22.28
N ASP A 180 6.22 -12.93 -23.14
CA ASP A 180 5.02 -12.75 -23.95
C ASP A 180 3.77 -12.64 -23.08
N LEU A 181 3.66 -13.44 -22.02
CA LEU A 181 2.58 -13.30 -21.03
C LEU A 181 2.58 -11.92 -20.37
N ILE A 182 3.75 -11.44 -19.92
CA ILE A 182 3.86 -10.12 -19.28
C ILE A 182 3.47 -9.01 -20.27
N ARG A 183 3.99 -9.08 -21.50
CA ARG A 183 3.66 -8.13 -22.57
C ARG A 183 2.16 -8.13 -22.87
N SER A 184 1.56 -9.31 -23.01
CA SER A 184 0.12 -9.46 -23.27
C SER A 184 -0.77 -8.86 -22.18
N TRP A 185 -0.30 -8.77 -20.93
CA TRP A 185 -1.04 -8.12 -19.85
C TRP A 185 -0.88 -6.60 -19.83
N LEU A 186 0.27 -6.09 -20.27
CA LEU A 186 0.50 -4.65 -20.42
C LEU A 186 -0.32 -4.09 -21.59
N GLU A 187 -0.45 -4.86 -22.66
CA GLU A 187 -1.21 -4.55 -23.87
C GLU A 187 -2.65 -5.08 -23.83
N ALA A 188 -3.13 -5.55 -22.67
CA ALA A 188 -4.49 -6.08 -22.55
C ALA A 188 -5.53 -4.97 -22.69
N ASP A 189 -6.57 -5.23 -23.49
CA ASP A 189 -7.68 -4.30 -23.66
C ASP A 189 -8.40 -4.01 -22.34
N ILE A 190 -8.80 -2.76 -22.15
CA ILE A 190 -9.60 -2.30 -21.02
C ILE A 190 -11.04 -2.14 -21.48
N LEU A 191 -11.97 -2.74 -20.74
CA LEU A 191 -13.41 -2.65 -20.99
C LEU A 191 -14.09 -1.76 -19.93
N HIS A 192 -14.77 -0.69 -20.35
CA HIS A 192 -15.57 0.18 -19.49
C HIS A 192 -16.97 0.37 -20.08
N GLY A 193 -17.96 -0.31 -19.52
CA GLY A 193 -19.30 -0.33 -20.12
C GLY A 193 -19.27 -0.95 -21.52
N LEU A 194 -19.57 -0.15 -22.54
CA LEU A 194 -19.50 -0.54 -23.97
C LEU A 194 -18.18 -0.13 -24.64
N GLU A 195 -17.34 0.66 -23.96
CA GLU A 195 -16.08 1.14 -24.51
C GLU A 195 -14.97 0.11 -24.31
N ARG A 196 -14.14 -0.06 -25.34
CA ARG A 196 -12.97 -0.95 -25.36
C ARG A 196 -11.79 -0.20 -25.96
N TRP A 197 -10.66 -0.17 -25.26
CA TRP A 197 -9.43 0.42 -25.78
C TRP A 197 -8.19 -0.31 -25.27
N THR A 198 -7.10 -0.22 -26.03
CA THR A 198 -5.80 -0.77 -25.67
C THR A 198 -4.94 0.34 -25.04
N PRO A 199 -4.35 0.15 -23.85
CA PRO A 199 -3.47 1.14 -23.25
C PRO A 199 -2.12 1.20 -23.99
N ALA A 200 -1.68 2.41 -24.35
CA ALA A 200 -0.36 2.63 -24.97
C ALA A 200 0.80 2.66 -23.95
N GLU A 201 0.49 2.92 -22.69
CA GLU A 201 1.44 3.00 -21.57
C GLU A 201 0.77 2.60 -20.25
N GLY A 202 1.60 2.36 -19.24
CA GLY A 202 1.16 2.02 -17.89
C GLY A 202 0.97 0.52 -17.64
N SER A 203 0.74 0.17 -16.38
CA SER A 203 0.45 -1.18 -15.93
C SER A 203 -0.94 -1.18 -15.28
N PRO A 204 -1.82 -2.15 -15.60
CA PRO A 204 -3.18 -2.17 -15.09
C PRO A 204 -3.21 -2.09 -13.55
N GLN A 205 -3.77 -0.99 -13.03
CA GLN A 205 -3.92 -0.80 -11.59
C GLN A 205 -4.88 -1.86 -11.04
N GLY A 206 -4.42 -2.76 -10.17
CA GLY A 206 -5.23 -3.85 -9.63
C GLY A 206 -4.91 -5.23 -10.19
N ALA A 207 -4.08 -5.33 -11.24
CA ALA A 207 -3.48 -6.59 -11.63
C ALA A 207 -2.44 -7.06 -10.59
N VAL A 208 -2.32 -8.38 -10.44
CA VAL A 208 -1.56 -9.00 -9.34
C VAL A 208 -0.05 -8.81 -9.51
N ILE A 209 0.39 -8.72 -10.76
CA ILE A 209 1.80 -8.59 -11.13
C ILE A 209 2.29 -7.14 -11.17
N SER A 210 1.39 -6.17 -11.35
CA SER A 210 1.73 -4.74 -11.48
C SER A 210 2.61 -4.18 -10.35
N PRO A 211 2.39 -4.55 -9.06
CA PRO A 211 3.27 -4.10 -7.98
C PRO A 211 4.74 -4.54 -8.13
N LEU A 212 4.98 -5.75 -8.64
CA LEU A 212 6.33 -6.25 -8.88
C LEU A 212 6.97 -5.52 -10.06
N LEU A 213 6.24 -5.37 -11.16
CA LEU A 213 6.70 -4.64 -12.36
C LEU A 213 7.06 -3.18 -12.02
N ALA A 214 6.23 -2.53 -11.20
CA ALA A 214 6.48 -1.21 -10.65
C ALA A 214 7.80 -1.13 -9.87
N ASN A 215 8.14 -2.16 -9.08
CA ASN A 215 9.40 -2.19 -8.36
C ASN A 215 10.60 -2.45 -9.27
N ILE A 216 10.49 -3.36 -10.24
CA ILE A 216 11.51 -3.60 -11.27
C ILE A 216 11.83 -2.31 -12.03
N TYR A 217 10.81 -1.49 -12.29
CA TYR A 217 10.95 -0.21 -12.97
C TYR A 217 11.57 0.90 -12.09
N LEU A 218 11.58 0.81 -10.77
CA LEU A 218 12.21 1.83 -9.92
C LEU A 218 13.53 1.37 -9.30
N ASP A 219 13.88 0.09 -9.38
CA ASP A 219 15.12 -0.45 -8.80
C ASP A 219 16.41 0.27 -9.27
N PRO A 220 16.60 0.62 -10.56
CA PRO A 220 17.77 1.40 -10.97
C PRO A 220 17.83 2.81 -10.39
N LEU A 221 16.69 3.43 -10.06
CA LEU A 221 16.68 4.69 -9.31
C LEU A 221 17.16 4.46 -7.88
N ASP A 222 16.69 3.40 -7.23
CA ASP A 222 17.15 3.03 -5.89
C ASP A 222 18.67 2.82 -5.85
N ARG A 223 19.21 2.13 -6.88
CA ARG A 223 20.65 1.91 -7.03
C ARG A 223 21.42 3.20 -7.28
N LEU A 224 20.93 4.05 -8.19
CA LEU A 224 21.56 5.34 -8.47
C LEU A 224 21.71 6.17 -7.19
N MET A 225 20.67 6.23 -6.37
CA MET A 225 20.69 6.98 -5.12
C MET A 225 21.66 6.35 -4.10
N ALA A 226 21.69 5.02 -4.00
CA ALA A 226 22.63 4.31 -3.14
C ALA A 226 24.09 4.52 -3.56
N GLU A 227 24.39 4.47 -4.87
CA GLU A 227 25.73 4.70 -5.44
C GLU A 227 26.24 6.12 -5.17
N HIS A 228 25.35 7.11 -5.18
CA HIS A 228 25.67 8.49 -4.84
C HIS A 228 25.67 8.77 -3.33
N GLY A 229 25.45 7.76 -2.50
CA GLY A 229 25.47 7.88 -1.03
C GLY A 229 24.27 8.61 -0.44
N TYR A 230 23.15 8.67 -1.16
CA TYR A 230 21.90 9.29 -0.73
C TYR A 230 20.91 8.24 -0.22
N PRO A 231 20.67 8.13 1.11
CA PRO A 231 19.70 7.19 1.65
C PRO A 231 18.29 7.53 1.20
N MET A 232 17.74 6.67 0.35
CA MET A 232 16.36 6.76 -0.11
C MET A 232 15.51 5.66 0.54
N VAL A 233 14.37 6.06 1.09
CA VAL A 233 13.35 5.15 1.60
C VAL A 233 12.13 5.25 0.68
N ARG A 234 11.87 4.18 -0.06
CA ARG A 234 10.80 4.10 -1.05
C ARG A 234 9.73 3.10 -0.65
N TYR A 235 8.47 3.51 -0.76
CA TYR A 235 7.31 2.66 -0.62
C TYR A 235 6.43 2.81 -1.86
N ALA A 236 6.55 1.87 -2.79
CA ALA A 236 5.93 1.95 -4.11
C ALA A 236 6.43 3.17 -4.90
N ASP A 237 5.54 4.12 -5.20
CA ASP A 237 5.75 5.38 -5.92
C ASP A 237 6.07 6.57 -5.01
N ASP A 238 5.83 6.43 -3.70
CA ASP A 238 6.12 7.43 -2.67
C ASP A 238 7.53 7.19 -2.11
N PHE A 239 8.42 8.17 -2.19
CA PHE A 239 9.78 8.03 -1.65
C PHE A 239 10.29 9.31 -1.01
N VAL A 240 11.13 9.12 -0.01
CA VAL A 240 11.82 10.19 0.70
C VAL A 240 13.32 9.97 0.67
N ILE A 241 14.08 11.04 0.42
CA ILE A 241 15.55 11.01 0.46
C ILE A 241 16.02 11.87 1.61
N LEU A 242 16.75 11.27 2.55
CA LEU A 242 17.19 11.94 3.76
C LEU A 242 18.65 12.35 3.63
N THR A 243 18.94 13.63 3.85
CA THR A 243 20.25 14.27 3.67
C THR A 243 20.61 15.13 4.87
N ARG A 244 21.90 15.49 5.02
CA ARG A 244 22.37 16.28 6.15
C ARG A 244 22.19 17.78 5.91
N SER A 245 22.35 18.23 4.68
CA SER A 245 22.28 19.65 4.31
C SER A 245 21.20 19.92 3.26
N HIS A 246 20.80 21.20 3.14
CA HIS A 246 19.88 21.62 2.10
C HIS A 246 20.49 21.46 0.69
N ALA A 247 21.77 21.77 0.53
CA ALA A 247 22.49 21.63 -0.73
C ALA A 247 22.56 20.16 -1.19
N GLU A 248 22.77 19.21 -0.27
CA GLU A 248 22.68 17.77 -0.57
C GLU A 248 21.27 17.38 -1.03
N ALA A 249 20.22 17.92 -0.40
CA ALA A 249 18.84 17.66 -0.80
C ALA A 249 18.54 18.18 -2.22
N GLU A 250 19.06 19.36 -2.57
CA GLU A 250 18.93 19.92 -3.92
C GLU A 250 19.68 19.08 -4.96
N ALA A 251 20.90 18.66 -4.66
CA ALA A 251 21.69 17.79 -5.53
C ALA A 251 21.01 16.43 -5.75
N ALA A 252 20.52 15.81 -4.67
CA ALA A 252 19.76 14.56 -4.75
C ALA A 252 18.48 14.73 -5.59
N LEU A 253 17.73 15.82 -5.38
CA LEU A 253 16.52 16.10 -6.17
C LEU A 253 16.84 16.33 -7.65
N ALA A 254 17.95 16.98 -7.98
CA ALA A 254 18.39 17.17 -9.36
C ALA A 254 18.70 15.83 -10.05
N LEU A 255 19.39 14.91 -9.36
CA LEU A 255 19.64 13.56 -9.86
C LEU A 255 18.35 12.80 -10.12
N VAL A 256 17.40 12.83 -9.17
CA VAL A 256 16.09 12.20 -9.37
C VAL A 256 15.35 12.81 -10.55
N ARG A 257 15.35 14.14 -10.70
CA ARG A 257 14.70 14.82 -11.82
C ARG A 257 15.28 14.39 -13.17
N ALA A 258 16.61 14.33 -13.27
CA ALA A 258 17.29 13.89 -14.48
C ALA A 258 16.93 12.44 -14.82
N TRP A 259 17.04 11.53 -13.84
CA TRP A 259 16.72 10.12 -14.05
C TRP A 259 15.26 9.89 -14.42
N VAL A 260 14.32 10.56 -13.74
CA VAL A 260 12.87 10.45 -13.99
C VAL A 260 12.54 10.92 -15.41
N ALA A 261 13.11 12.05 -15.85
CA ALA A 261 12.91 12.57 -17.20
C ALA A 261 13.51 11.63 -18.26
N GLU A 262 14.74 11.17 -18.05
CA GLU A 262 15.39 10.21 -18.94
C GLU A 262 14.58 8.92 -19.07
N ASN A 263 13.94 8.48 -17.99
CA ASN A 263 13.10 7.28 -17.96
C ASN A 263 11.66 7.50 -18.41
N GLY A 264 11.25 8.72 -18.77
CA GLY A 264 9.91 8.97 -19.33
C GLY A 264 8.82 8.98 -18.25
N LEU A 265 9.22 9.25 -17.01
CA LEU A 265 8.33 9.49 -15.89
C LEU A 265 8.25 10.99 -15.59
N THR A 266 7.37 11.40 -14.69
CA THR A 266 7.25 12.80 -14.26
C THR A 266 7.05 12.90 -12.76
N LEU A 267 7.85 13.73 -12.09
CA LEU A 267 7.63 14.08 -10.68
C LEU A 267 6.40 14.98 -10.54
N HIS A 268 5.64 14.80 -9.47
CA HIS A 268 4.49 15.64 -9.17
C HIS A 268 4.97 17.01 -8.67
N PRO A 269 4.79 18.12 -9.42
CA PRO A 269 5.43 19.40 -9.11
C PRO A 269 4.96 19.98 -7.77
N GLU A 270 3.67 19.83 -7.44
CA GLU A 270 3.09 20.39 -6.21
C GLU A 270 3.40 19.56 -4.95
N LYS A 271 3.70 18.27 -5.11
CA LYS A 271 3.99 17.39 -3.97
C LYS A 271 5.48 17.28 -3.70
N THR A 272 6.29 17.45 -4.74
CA THR A 272 7.75 17.36 -4.64
C THR A 272 8.30 18.59 -3.96
N ARG A 273 8.95 18.45 -2.80
CA ARG A 273 9.50 19.57 -2.04
C ARG A 273 10.66 19.14 -1.15
N ILE A 274 11.49 20.11 -0.77
CA ILE A 274 12.54 19.91 0.24
C ILE A 274 12.01 20.42 1.59
N ALA A 275 12.03 19.53 2.58
CA ALA A 275 11.59 19.75 3.94
C ALA A 275 12.78 19.73 4.91
N ASN A 276 12.64 20.40 6.05
CA ASN A 276 13.58 20.36 7.17
C ASN A 276 12.82 19.98 8.44
N CYS A 277 13.10 18.77 8.91
CA CYS A 277 12.40 18.15 10.03
C CYS A 277 12.64 18.85 11.37
N ARG A 278 13.63 19.73 11.49
CA ARG A 278 13.90 20.50 12.71
C ARG A 278 13.05 21.77 12.79
N LYS A 279 12.65 22.33 11.64
CA LYS A 279 11.90 23.60 11.57
C LYS A 279 10.39 23.34 11.67
N LYS A 280 9.72 24.08 12.55
CA LYS A 280 8.25 24.07 12.65
C LYS A 280 7.64 24.53 11.33
N GLY A 281 6.59 23.86 10.87
CA GLY A 281 5.90 24.12 9.60
C GLY A 281 6.56 23.52 8.36
N ASN A 282 7.83 23.09 8.44
CA ASN A 282 8.61 22.61 7.30
C ASN A 282 8.91 21.11 7.35
N GLY A 283 8.13 20.34 8.12
CA GLY A 283 8.18 18.88 8.15
C GLY A 283 7.60 18.22 6.89
N PHE A 284 7.87 16.93 6.72
CA PHE A 284 7.37 16.12 5.61
C PHE A 284 6.30 15.11 6.06
N GLU A 285 5.54 14.58 5.12
CA GLU A 285 4.54 13.54 5.37
C GLU A 285 4.95 12.27 4.62
N PHE A 286 4.95 11.12 5.29
CA PHE A 286 5.29 9.84 4.66
C PHE A 286 4.48 8.72 5.32
N LEU A 287 3.88 7.84 4.51
CA LEU A 287 3.08 6.69 4.96
C LEU A 287 2.04 7.03 6.05
N GLY A 288 1.35 8.15 5.89
CA GLY A 288 0.28 8.59 6.81
C GLY A 288 0.77 9.22 8.12
N TYR A 289 2.08 9.36 8.29
CA TYR A 289 2.70 10.11 9.38
C TYR A 289 3.23 11.45 8.92
N ARG A 290 3.37 12.39 9.85
CA ARG A 290 4.03 13.68 9.66
C ARG A 290 5.23 13.76 10.59
N PHE A 291 6.39 14.07 10.04
CA PHE A 291 7.65 14.18 10.77
C PHE A 291 8.00 15.65 10.94
N GLU A 292 8.05 16.13 12.19
CA GLU A 292 8.27 17.54 12.48
C GLU A 292 8.85 17.72 13.89
N ARG A 293 9.83 18.61 14.04
CA ARG A 293 10.56 18.89 15.28
C ARG A 293 11.13 17.63 15.96
N GLY A 294 11.63 16.69 15.16
CA GLY A 294 12.13 15.40 15.65
C GLY A 294 11.04 14.50 16.26
N ARG A 295 9.76 14.79 16.00
CA ARG A 295 8.61 14.03 16.48
C ARG A 295 7.83 13.49 15.30
N ARG A 296 7.20 12.34 15.52
CA ARG A 296 6.27 11.72 14.57
C ARG A 296 4.84 11.94 15.03
N HIS A 297 4.02 12.56 14.18
CA HIS A 297 2.61 12.81 14.41
C HIS A 297 1.77 12.06 13.36
N VAL A 298 0.49 11.82 13.65
CA VAL A 298 -0.41 11.31 12.61
C VAL A 298 -0.71 12.43 11.62
N ARG A 299 -0.67 12.12 10.32
CA ARG A 299 -1.07 13.06 9.26
C ARG A 299 -2.49 13.58 9.52
N LYS A 300 -2.68 14.89 9.38
CA LYS A 300 -3.97 15.55 9.65
C LYS A 300 -5.13 14.87 8.91
N LYS A 301 -4.97 14.60 7.60
CA LYS A 301 -5.97 13.89 6.78
C LYS A 301 -6.36 12.52 7.34
N SER A 302 -5.37 11.73 7.80
CA SER A 302 -5.62 10.41 8.39
C SER A 302 -6.35 10.50 9.73
N LEU A 303 -6.00 11.49 10.55
CA LEU A 303 -6.64 11.75 11.84
C LEU A 303 -8.08 12.26 11.64
N ASP A 304 -8.30 13.16 10.69
CA ASP A 304 -9.63 13.72 10.39
C ASP A 304 -10.59 12.64 9.86
N LYS A 305 -10.10 11.73 9.00
CA LYS A 305 -10.87 10.56 8.56
C LYS A 305 -11.29 9.67 9.73
N LEU A 306 -10.38 9.39 10.68
CA LEU A 306 -10.75 8.64 11.89
C LEU A 306 -11.82 9.39 12.69
N LYS A 307 -11.63 10.70 12.91
CA LYS A 307 -12.58 11.53 13.65
C LYS A 307 -13.96 11.51 13.00
N GLU A 308 -14.04 11.51 11.67
CA GLU A 308 -15.29 11.38 10.91
C GLU A 308 -15.96 10.02 11.14
N THR A 309 -15.23 8.91 10.97
CA THR A 309 -15.76 7.57 11.27
C THR A 309 -16.26 7.44 12.71
N ILE A 310 -15.53 8.02 13.68
CA ILE A 310 -15.96 8.08 15.08
C ILE A 310 -17.26 8.88 15.19
N ARG A 311 -17.36 10.04 14.52
CA ARG A 311 -18.57 10.88 14.55
C ARG A 311 -19.79 10.12 14.04
N GLU A 312 -19.65 9.39 12.94
CA GLU A 312 -20.71 8.55 12.37
C GLU A 312 -21.14 7.45 13.33
N LYS A 313 -20.18 6.77 13.96
CA LYS A 313 -20.45 5.73 14.95
C LYS A 313 -21.00 6.26 16.28
N THR A 314 -20.85 7.55 16.56
CA THR A 314 -21.30 8.18 17.83
C THR A 314 -22.28 9.31 17.58
N ARG A 315 -23.17 9.15 16.59
CA ARG A 315 -24.28 10.09 16.37
C ARG A 315 -25.13 10.18 17.64
N ARG A 316 -25.50 11.40 18.05
CA ARG A 316 -26.28 11.63 19.28
C ARG A 316 -27.65 10.94 19.25
N THR A 317 -28.19 10.71 18.06
CA THR A 317 -29.48 10.03 17.80
C THR A 317 -29.36 8.51 17.73
N ARG A 318 -28.17 7.94 17.95
CA ARG A 318 -27.98 6.48 17.94
C ARG A 318 -28.70 5.88 19.16
N GLY A 319 -29.71 5.04 18.92
CA GLY A 319 -30.54 4.42 19.97
C GLY A 319 -29.97 3.14 20.59
N GLN A 320 -28.74 2.75 20.23
CA GLN A 320 -28.10 1.55 20.76
C GLN A 320 -27.45 1.80 22.13
N SER A 321 -27.33 0.75 22.94
CA SER A 321 -26.66 0.82 24.24
C SER A 321 -25.19 1.21 24.10
N VAL A 322 -24.62 1.85 25.13
CA VAL A 322 -23.23 2.28 25.12
C VAL A 322 -22.26 1.14 24.86
N THR A 323 -22.54 -0.06 25.40
CA THR A 323 -21.69 -1.25 25.22
C THR A 323 -21.62 -1.69 23.76
N VAL A 324 -22.74 -1.66 23.03
CA VAL A 324 -22.78 -1.98 21.59
C VAL A 324 -22.00 -0.94 20.78
N VAL A 325 -22.21 0.34 21.08
CA VAL A 325 -21.49 1.44 20.42
C VAL A 325 -19.98 1.36 20.68
N VAL A 326 -19.59 1.06 21.92
CA VAL A 326 -18.19 0.87 22.32
C VAL A 326 -17.55 -0.32 21.60
N ALA A 327 -18.25 -1.46 21.52
CA ALA A 327 -17.75 -2.62 20.78
C ALA A 327 -17.51 -2.31 19.29
N ASP A 328 -18.43 -1.58 18.65
CA ASP A 328 -18.29 -1.11 17.27
C ASP A 328 -17.11 -0.14 17.09
N LEU A 329 -16.95 0.82 18.01
CA LEU A 329 -15.80 1.74 18.02
C LEU A 329 -14.48 1.00 18.20
N ASN A 330 -14.40 0.07 19.13
CA ASN A 330 -13.18 -0.67 19.47
C ASN A 330 -12.58 -1.39 18.26
N ARG A 331 -13.39 -1.93 17.35
CA ARG A 331 -12.92 -2.55 16.11
C ARG A 331 -12.13 -1.56 15.24
N THR A 332 -12.63 -0.33 15.14
CA THR A 332 -11.98 0.75 14.39
C THR A 332 -10.73 1.25 15.13
N LEU A 333 -10.85 1.51 16.43
CA LEU A 333 -9.78 2.07 17.25
C LEU A 333 -8.58 1.14 17.38
N ARG A 334 -8.81 -0.17 17.54
CA ARG A 334 -7.71 -1.16 17.64
C ARG A 334 -6.90 -1.24 16.35
N GLY A 335 -7.58 -1.29 15.20
CA GLY A 335 -6.91 -1.31 13.89
C GLY A 335 -6.12 -0.02 13.63
N TRP A 336 -6.75 1.12 13.89
CA TRP A 336 -6.09 2.42 13.73
C TRP A 336 -4.91 2.58 14.69
N PHE A 337 -5.06 2.19 15.97
CA PHE A 337 -3.98 2.25 16.96
C PHE A 337 -2.85 1.31 16.58
N GLY A 338 -3.14 0.08 16.14
CA GLY A 338 -2.11 -0.88 15.71
C GLY A 338 -1.15 -0.29 14.68
N TYR A 339 -1.68 0.48 13.72
CA TYR A 339 -0.88 1.18 12.73
C TYR A 339 -0.24 2.48 13.27
N PHE A 340 -0.99 3.31 14.00
CA PHE A 340 -0.54 4.64 14.42
C PHE A 340 0.16 4.70 15.79
N LYS A 341 0.37 3.55 16.46
CA LYS A 341 0.91 3.46 17.84
C LYS A 341 2.23 4.18 18.09
N HIS A 342 3.01 4.46 17.05
CA HIS A 342 4.29 5.14 17.18
C HIS A 342 4.21 6.67 16.98
N ALA A 343 3.00 7.23 16.93
CA ALA A 343 2.77 8.68 16.95
C ALA A 343 3.04 9.29 18.34
N HIS A 344 3.15 10.62 18.37
CA HIS A 344 3.34 11.40 19.59
C HIS A 344 2.16 11.22 20.57
N PRO A 345 2.41 11.11 21.89
CA PRO A 345 1.39 10.79 22.90
C PRO A 345 0.18 11.72 22.93
N SER A 346 0.38 13.00 22.62
CA SER A 346 -0.70 13.99 22.62
C SER A 346 -1.85 13.58 21.69
N THR A 347 -1.55 12.91 20.58
CA THR A 347 -2.58 12.44 19.63
C THR A 347 -3.56 11.48 20.29
N PHE A 348 -3.07 10.54 21.10
CA PHE A 348 -3.93 9.54 21.77
C PHE A 348 -4.73 10.17 22.91
N LEU A 349 -4.11 11.09 23.67
CA LEU A 349 -4.79 11.79 24.74
C LEU A 349 -5.97 12.62 24.21
N GLU A 350 -5.75 13.41 23.17
CA GLU A 350 -6.78 14.23 22.53
C GLU A 350 -7.90 13.37 21.91
N LEU A 351 -7.53 12.25 21.29
CA LEU A 351 -8.48 11.31 20.70
C LEU A 351 -9.39 10.68 21.76
N ASP A 352 -8.81 10.18 22.83
CA ASP A 352 -9.52 9.56 23.94
C ASP A 352 -10.48 10.56 24.63
N GLN A 353 -10.05 11.81 24.82
CA GLN A 353 -10.91 12.88 25.34
C GLN A 353 -12.09 13.16 24.40
N MET A 354 -11.84 13.26 23.10
CA MET A 354 -12.86 13.49 22.08
C MET A 354 -13.89 12.37 22.03
N ILE A 355 -13.47 11.10 22.09
CA ILE A 355 -14.35 9.93 22.10
C ILE A 355 -15.25 9.95 23.34
N ARG A 356 -14.67 10.13 24.54
CA ARG A 356 -15.45 10.16 25.79
C ARG A 356 -16.46 11.30 25.82
N ARG A 357 -16.08 12.50 25.36
CA ARG A 357 -17.01 13.64 25.22
C ARG A 357 -18.19 13.28 24.32
N ARG A 358 -17.94 12.60 23.19
CA ARG A 358 -19.00 12.21 22.25
C ARG A 358 -19.93 11.12 22.80
N LEU A 359 -19.37 10.12 23.49
CA LEU A 359 -20.17 9.09 24.16
C LEU A 359 -21.04 9.70 25.26
N ARG A 360 -20.50 10.64 26.05
CA ARG A 360 -21.32 11.42 27.00
C ARG A 360 -22.44 12.17 26.30
N ALA A 361 -22.15 12.92 25.23
CA ALA A 361 -23.17 13.67 24.49
C ALA A 361 -24.29 12.81 23.91
N MET A 362 -23.98 11.56 23.52
CA MET A 362 -24.94 10.55 23.10
C MET A 362 -25.81 10.09 24.27
N LEU A 363 -25.21 9.74 25.41
CA LEU A 363 -25.93 9.35 26.62
C LEU A 363 -26.81 10.47 27.18
N CYS A 364 -26.36 11.72 27.16
CA CYS A 364 -27.18 12.88 27.51
C CYS A 364 -28.45 12.91 26.65
N LYS A 365 -28.32 12.70 25.34
CA LYS A 365 -29.47 12.71 24.42
C LYS A 365 -30.42 11.54 24.67
N GLN A 366 -29.88 10.34 24.95
CA GLN A 366 -30.68 9.16 25.31
C GLN A 366 -31.44 9.35 26.63
N ALA A 367 -30.84 10.06 27.59
CA ALA A 367 -31.44 10.39 28.88
C ALA A 367 -32.35 11.64 28.86
N GLY A 368 -32.64 12.22 27.68
CA GLY A 368 -33.48 13.42 27.55
C GLY A 368 -32.83 14.72 28.04
N LEU A 369 -31.51 14.73 28.27
CA LEU A 369 -30.75 15.88 28.78
C LEU A 369 -30.25 16.77 27.64
N ARG A 370 -30.11 18.08 27.92
CA ARG A 370 -29.56 19.07 26.97
C ARG A 370 -28.03 19.09 26.92
N GLY A 371 -27.34 18.37 27.82
CA GLY A 371 -25.89 18.37 27.97
C GLY A 371 -25.13 18.00 26.69
N THR A 372 -23.97 18.62 26.47
CA THR A 372 -23.11 18.37 25.30
C THR A 372 -21.96 17.40 25.59
N GLY A 373 -21.95 16.78 26.78
CA GLY A 373 -20.95 15.83 27.22
C GLY A 373 -19.65 16.45 27.74
N ASN A 374 -19.65 17.77 27.98
CA ASN A 374 -18.50 18.55 28.43
C ASN A 374 -18.71 19.20 29.81
N ASP A 375 -19.92 19.08 30.36
CA ASP A 375 -20.33 19.81 31.56
C ASP A 375 -19.92 19.01 32.81
N ARG A 376 -19.67 19.67 33.94
CA ARG A 376 -19.26 18.99 35.19
C ARG A 376 -20.27 17.91 35.61
N ALA A 377 -21.56 18.18 35.45
CA ALA A 377 -22.63 17.23 35.74
C ALA A 377 -22.56 15.97 34.85
N ASP A 378 -22.28 16.12 33.56
CA ASP A 378 -22.13 14.98 32.63
C ASP A 378 -20.92 14.11 33.00
N HIS A 379 -19.83 14.74 33.44
CA HIS A 379 -18.63 14.06 33.91
C HIS A 379 -18.84 13.29 35.22
N GLN A 380 -19.73 13.76 36.10
CA GLN A 380 -20.12 13.06 37.32
C GLN A 380 -21.07 11.90 37.04
N ARG A 381 -22.03 12.08 36.11
CA ARG A 381 -22.99 11.03 35.71
C ARG A 381 -22.31 9.88 34.96
N TRP A 382 -21.40 10.21 34.05
CA TRP A 382 -20.65 9.24 33.25
C TRP A 382 -19.13 9.52 33.34
N PRO A 383 -18.52 9.11 34.47
CA PRO A 383 -17.08 9.26 34.68
C PRO A 383 -16.29 8.42 33.68
N ASN A 384 -14.99 8.67 33.54
CA ASN A 384 -14.15 7.89 32.63
C ASN A 384 -14.18 6.37 32.95
N ALA A 385 -14.34 6.02 34.23
CA ALA A 385 -14.51 4.63 34.69
C ALA A 385 -15.77 3.96 34.10
N TYR A 386 -16.86 4.70 33.86
CA TYR A 386 -18.06 4.17 33.23
C TYR A 386 -17.78 3.61 31.83
N PHE A 387 -17.02 4.36 31.03
CA PHE A 387 -16.64 3.90 29.68
C PHE A 387 -15.59 2.79 29.71
N ALA A 388 -14.68 2.80 30.68
CA ALA A 388 -13.74 1.71 30.88
C ALA A 388 -14.47 0.40 31.20
N ASN A 389 -15.47 0.45 32.09
CA ASN A 389 -16.32 -0.71 32.44
C ASN A 389 -17.17 -1.18 31.26
N ALA A 390 -17.57 -0.27 30.35
CA ALA A 390 -18.20 -0.62 29.08
C ALA A 390 -17.22 -1.24 28.05
N GLY A 391 -15.94 -1.39 28.41
CA GLY A 391 -14.90 -2.00 27.58
C GLY A 391 -14.25 -1.04 26.58
N LEU A 392 -14.35 0.29 26.76
CA LEU A 392 -13.78 1.25 25.82
C LEU A 392 -12.26 1.10 25.72
N PHE A 393 -11.78 0.90 24.49
CA PHE A 393 -10.37 0.88 24.19
C PHE A 393 -9.78 2.29 24.30
N ALA A 394 -9.04 2.55 25.37
CA ALA A 394 -8.31 3.81 25.59
C ALA A 394 -6.97 3.77 24.85
N THR A 395 -6.84 4.56 23.79
CA THR A 395 -5.64 4.58 22.94
C THR A 395 -4.41 5.10 23.68
N HIS A 396 -4.59 6.01 24.64
CA HIS A 396 -3.47 6.54 25.44
C HIS A 396 -2.94 5.49 26.42
N THR A 397 -3.83 4.75 27.10
CA THR A 397 -3.43 3.66 28.00
C THR A 397 -2.73 2.54 27.23
N ALA A 398 -3.25 2.19 26.05
CA ALA A 398 -2.62 1.21 25.16
C ALA A 398 -1.23 1.67 24.70
N TRP A 399 -1.05 2.97 24.42
CA TRP A 399 0.25 3.55 24.09
C TRP A 399 1.25 3.46 25.25
N GLN A 400 0.80 3.74 26.48
CA GLN A 400 1.64 3.62 27.68
C GLN A 400 2.11 2.17 27.89
N ALA A 401 1.19 1.21 27.77
CA ALA A 401 1.50 -0.21 27.88
C ALA A 401 2.48 -0.69 26.79
N ALA A 402 2.34 -0.18 25.55
CA ALA A 402 3.22 -0.54 24.44
C ALA A 402 4.67 0.01 24.57
N ARG A 403 4.92 0.96 25.48
CA ARG A 403 6.26 1.51 25.76
C ARG A 403 7.00 0.79 26.89
N GLN A 404 6.30 0.02 27.72
CA GLN A 404 6.97 -0.74 28.76
C GLN A 404 7.72 -1.90 28.08
N PRO A 405 9.02 -2.07 28.33
CA PRO A 405 9.71 -3.30 27.93
C PRO A 405 8.97 -4.47 28.57
N ARG A 406 8.68 -5.49 27.78
CA ARG A 406 8.28 -6.78 28.33
C ARG A 406 9.48 -7.48 28.92
#